data_AF-A0A858QAF0-F1
#
_entry.id   AF-A0A858QAF0-F1
#
_cell.length_a   1.000
_cell.length_b   1.000
_cell.length_c   1.000
_cell.angle_alpha   90.00
_cell.angle_beta   90.00
_cell.angle_gamma   90.00
#
_symmetry.space_group_name_H-M   'P 1'
#
loop_
_entity.id
_entity.type
_entity.pdbx_description
1 polymer ?
#
loop_
_entity_poly.entity_id
_entity_poly.type
_entity_poly.pdbx_seq_one_letter_code
_entity_poly.pdbx_strand_id
1 'polypeptide(L)'
;MDKKLFFILYYLKTYCTFDVLGFHFGLSSGHAHRHVEQLLPVLRRSLAKLDLLPERALTTPGEMMKLIEKHGDLIIDGVECGCVRPQDDDQQKARYRAPRKTEVM
;
A
#
# COMPACT_ATOMS: atom_id res chain seq x y z
N MET A 1 5.12 25.51 -6.10
CA MET A 1 5.11 24.46 -5.05
C MET A 1 4.54 23.15 -5.59
N ASP A 2 3.49 23.22 -6.40
CA ASP A 2 2.70 22.07 -6.88
C ASP A 2 3.50 20.94 -7.55
N LYS A 3 4.54 21.27 -8.33
CA LYS A 3 5.36 20.25 -9.02
C LYS A 3 6.05 19.27 -8.06
N LYS A 4 6.49 19.73 -6.88
CA LYS A 4 7.18 18.88 -5.90
C LYS A 4 6.20 17.97 -5.15
N LEU A 5 5.04 18.52 -4.79
CA LEU A 5 3.98 17.74 -4.15
C LEU A 5 3.43 16.68 -5.11
N PHE A 6 3.16 17.07 -6.36
CA PHE A 6 2.73 16.14 -7.39
C PHE A 6 3.77 15.04 -7.64
N PHE A 7 5.06 15.38 -7.73
CA PHE A 7 6.14 14.40 -7.90
C PHE A 7 6.13 13.33 -6.80
N ILE A 8 6.11 13.74 -5.53
CA ILE A 8 6.17 12.78 -4.42
C ILE A 8 4.88 11.96 -4.28
N LEU A 9 3.71 12.56 -4.54
CA LEU A 9 2.44 11.85 -4.51
C LEU A 9 2.32 10.87 -5.68
N TYR A 10 2.83 11.23 -6.85
CA TYR A 10 2.91 10.32 -8.00
C TYR A 10 3.75 9.09 -7.64
N TYR A 11 4.95 9.30 -7.07
CA TYR A 11 5.81 8.19 -6.62
C TYR A 11 5.11 7.31 -5.57
N LEU A 12 4.44 7.89 -4.57
CA LEU A 12 3.74 7.10 -3.55
C LEU A 12 2.51 6.34 -4.11
N LYS A 13 1.85 6.89 -5.13
CA LYS A 13 0.67 6.28 -5.75
C LYS A 13 1.02 5.11 -6.66
N THR A 14 2.12 5.21 -7.40
CA THR A 14 2.51 4.23 -8.44
C THR A 14 3.62 3.31 -7.98
N TYR A 15 4.42 3.73 -6.99
CA TYR A 15 5.59 3.05 -6.47
C TYR A 15 6.53 2.54 -7.57
N CYS A 16 6.67 3.32 -8.65
CA CYS A 16 7.50 2.95 -9.79
C CYS A 16 9.00 3.03 -9.46
N THR A 17 9.83 2.33 -10.23
CA THR A 17 11.30 2.40 -10.08
C THR A 17 11.81 3.82 -10.35
N PHE A 18 13.00 4.16 -9.84
CA PHE A 18 13.58 5.49 -10.01
C PHE A 18 13.94 5.82 -11.45
N ASP A 19 14.21 4.83 -12.30
CA ASP A 19 14.41 5.04 -13.74
C ASP A 19 13.11 5.45 -14.43
N VAL A 20 12.00 4.78 -14.12
CA VAL A 20 10.67 5.12 -14.64
C VAL A 20 10.21 6.48 -14.10
N LEU A 21 10.43 6.74 -12.81
CA LEU A 21 10.15 8.04 -12.19
C LEU A 21 10.99 9.14 -12.85
N GLY A 22 12.28 8.88 -13.09
CA GLY A 22 13.18 9.79 -13.79
C GLY A 22 12.69 10.09 -15.20
N PHE A 23 12.32 9.06 -15.96
CA PHE A 23 11.77 9.19 -17.30
C PHE A 23 10.52 10.09 -17.33
N HIS A 24 9.55 9.88 -16.44
CA HIS A 24 8.32 10.67 -16.40
C HIS A 24 8.55 12.15 -16.06
N PHE A 25 9.61 12.47 -15.31
CA PHE A 25 9.86 13.83 -14.81
C PHE A 25 11.11 14.50 -15.41
N GLY A 26 11.75 13.88 -16.41
CA GLY A 26 12.93 14.43 -17.07
C GLY A 26 14.17 14.48 -16.17
N LEU A 27 14.33 13.48 -15.30
CA LEU A 27 15.42 13.37 -14.33
C LEU A 27 16.23 12.10 -14.57
N SER A 28 17.49 12.09 -14.14
CA SER A 28 18.21 10.83 -13.94
C SER A 28 17.64 10.08 -12.74
N SER A 29 17.80 8.76 -12.71
CA SER A 29 17.34 7.93 -11.59
C SER A 29 17.95 8.34 -10.25
N GLY A 30 19.24 8.70 -10.24
CA GLY A 30 19.90 9.24 -9.04
C GLY A 30 19.29 10.56 -8.54
N HIS A 31 18.87 11.44 -9.45
CA HIS A 31 18.18 12.68 -9.07
C HIS A 31 16.74 12.42 -8.60
N ALA A 32 16.03 11.50 -9.25
CA ALA A 32 14.69 11.08 -8.83
C ALA A 32 14.72 10.50 -7.41
N HIS A 33 15.64 9.57 -7.14
CA HIS A 33 15.87 9.00 -5.80
C HIS A 33 16.15 10.10 -4.76
N ARG A 34 17.11 10.98 -5.03
CA ARG A 34 17.46 12.08 -4.12
C ARG A 34 16.27 12.99 -3.82
N HIS A 35 15.44 13.28 -4.81
CA HIS A 35 14.24 14.08 -4.59
C HIS A 35 13.20 13.36 -3.75
N VAL A 36 12.99 12.05 -3.94
CA VAL A 36 12.12 11.26 -3.06
C VAL A 36 12.62 11.31 -1.62
N GLU A 37 13.91 11.05 -1.38
CA GLU A 37 14.52 11.10 -0.04
C GLU A 37 14.34 12.47 0.63
N GLN A 38 14.43 13.56 -0.12
CA GLN A 38 14.29 14.92 0.41
C GLN A 38 12.82 15.30 0.65
N LEU A 39 11.91 14.90 -0.24
CA LEU A 39 10.52 15.34 -0.21
C LEU A 39 9.66 14.49 0.73
N LEU A 40 9.95 13.21 0.88
CA LEU A 40 9.16 12.31 1.73
C LEU A 40 9.11 12.76 3.21
N PRO A 41 10.23 13.19 3.85
CA PRO A 41 10.18 13.71 5.21
C PRO A 41 9.39 15.02 5.32
N VAL A 42 9.44 15.88 4.31
CA VAL A 42 8.68 17.15 4.27
C VAL A 42 7.19 16.85 4.19
N LEU A 43 6.79 15.93 3.30
CA LEU A 43 5.40 15.49 3.19
C LEU A 43 4.91 14.89 4.50
N ARG A 44 5.69 14.00 5.12
CA ARG A 44 5.34 13.38 6.41
C ARG A 44 5.14 14.42 7.51
N ARG A 45 6.02 15.42 7.64
CA ARG A 45 5.87 16.50 8.64
C ARG A 45 4.63 17.36 8.36
N SER A 46 4.33 17.61 7.09
CA SER A 46 3.16 18.38 6.70
C SER A 46 1.87 17.64 7.05
N LEU A 47 1.79 16.34 6.74
CA LEU A 47 0.66 15.49 7.11
C LEU A 47 0.51 15.37 8.63
N ALA A 48 1.62 15.28 9.38
CA ALA A 48 1.58 15.29 10.84
C ALA A 48 0.99 16.58 11.41
N LYS A 49 1.41 17.74 10.87
CA LYS A 49 0.88 19.06 11.29
C LYS A 49 -0.61 19.21 10.99
N LEU A 50 -1.10 18.54 9.95
CA LEU A 50 -2.51 18.55 9.54
C LEU A 50 -3.34 17.45 10.22
N ASP A 51 -2.74 16.62 11.08
CA ASP A 51 -3.39 15.46 11.70
C ASP A 51 -3.99 14.46 10.67
N LEU A 52 -3.29 14.30 9.53
CA LEU A 52 -3.70 13.42 8.42
C LEU A 52 -2.85 12.15 8.31
N LEU A 53 -1.93 11.90 9.25
CA LEU A 53 -1.16 10.66 9.26
C LEU A 53 -2.02 9.51 9.79
N PRO A 54 -2.06 8.35 9.11
CA PRO A 54 -2.75 7.19 9.66
C PRO A 54 -2.01 6.66 10.89
N GLU A 55 -2.75 6.06 11.81
CA GLU A 55 -2.20 5.33 12.96
C GLU A 55 -1.38 4.13 12.43
N ARG A 56 -0.07 4.09 12.75
CA ARG A 56 0.88 3.12 12.15
C ARG A 56 1.19 1.91 13.03
N ALA A 57 0.97 1.99 14.33
CA ALA A 57 1.29 0.93 15.27
C ALA A 57 0.09 0.71 16.19
N LEU A 58 -0.68 -0.32 15.90
CA LEU A 58 -1.67 -0.87 16.81
C LEU A 58 -0.96 -2.01 17.54
N THR A 59 -0.81 -1.87 18.85
CA THR A 59 -0.01 -2.80 19.67
C THR A 59 -0.87 -3.96 20.17
N THR A 60 -2.19 -3.74 20.24
CA THR A 60 -3.14 -4.73 20.73
C THR A 60 -4.37 -4.86 19.82
N PRO A 61 -5.01 -6.05 19.78
CA PRO A 61 -6.28 -6.22 19.07
C PRO A 61 -7.38 -5.27 19.57
N GLY A 62 -7.37 -4.93 20.87
CA GLY A 62 -8.35 -4.00 21.45
C GLY A 62 -8.22 -2.57 20.93
N GLU A 63 -7.01 -2.09 20.66
CA GLU A 63 -6.77 -0.80 20.02
C GLU A 63 -7.31 -0.79 18.58
N MET A 64 -7.10 -1.89 17.84
CA MET A 64 -7.62 -2.04 16.49
C MET A 64 -9.16 -2.01 16.46
N MET A 65 -9.83 -2.71 17.37
CA MET A 65 -11.29 -2.72 17.43
C MET A 65 -11.86 -1.32 17.71
N LYS A 66 -11.26 -0.57 18.64
CA LYS A 66 -11.66 0.82 18.91
C LYS A 66 -11.48 1.72 17.69
N LEU A 67 -10.42 1.51 16.91
CA LEU A 67 -10.18 2.28 15.68
C LEU A 67 -11.23 1.96 14.62
N ILE A 68 -11.57 0.68 14.44
CA ILE A 68 -12.63 0.25 13.53
C ILE A 68 -13.98 0.85 13.94
N GLU A 69 -14.33 0.76 15.22
CA GLU A 69 -15.56 1.37 15.77
C GLU A 69 -15.62 2.88 15.53
N LYS A 70 -14.49 3.58 15.69
CA LYS A 70 -14.38 5.02 15.45
C LYS A 70 -14.65 5.42 14.00
N HIS A 71 -14.19 4.61 13.03
CA HIS A 71 -14.29 4.93 11.61
C HIS A 71 -15.51 4.32 10.91
N GLY A 72 -16.19 3.35 11.54
CA GLY A 72 -17.45 2.76 11.09
C GLY A 72 -17.31 1.76 9.94
N ASP A 73 -16.62 2.16 8.88
CA ASP A 73 -16.41 1.34 7.68
C ASP A 73 -14.97 0.84 7.60
N LEU A 74 -14.80 -0.49 7.44
CA LEU A 74 -13.51 -1.13 7.21
C LEU A 74 -13.43 -1.63 5.76
N ILE A 75 -12.55 -1.01 4.98
CA ILE A 75 -12.21 -1.49 3.63
C ILE A 75 -10.97 -2.38 3.75
N ILE A 76 -11.11 -3.64 3.35
CA ILE A 76 -10.00 -4.59 3.25
C ILE A 76 -9.73 -4.79 1.76
N ASP A 77 -8.57 -4.32 1.30
CA ASP A 77 -8.08 -4.65 -0.04
C ASP A 77 -7.50 -6.07 -0.02
N GLY A 78 -8.31 -7.05 -0.42
CA GLY A 78 -7.96 -8.46 -0.41
C GLY A 78 -7.39 -8.88 -1.76
N VAL A 79 -6.13 -9.31 -1.79
CA VAL A 79 -5.55 -10.01 -2.94
C VAL A 79 -5.65 -11.52 -2.70
N GLU A 80 -5.92 -12.31 -3.73
CA GLU A 80 -5.88 -13.77 -3.62
C GLU A 80 -4.46 -14.23 -3.23
N CYS A 81 -4.32 -14.75 -2.01
CA CYS A 81 -3.11 -15.43 -1.59
C CYS A 81 -3.25 -16.92 -1.86
N GLY A 82 -2.32 -17.48 -2.66
CA GLY A 82 -2.25 -18.92 -2.87
C GLY A 82 -2.08 -19.65 -1.53
N CYS A 83 -3.07 -20.46 -1.15
CA CYS A 83 -2.98 -21.31 0.03
C CYS A 83 -2.38 -22.67 -0.34
N VAL A 84 -1.53 -23.23 0.52
CA VAL A 84 -1.05 -24.61 0.36
C VAL A 84 -2.25 -25.55 0.38
N ARG A 85 -2.32 -26.45 -0.60
CA ARG A 85 -3.36 -27.47 -0.70
C ARG A 85 -3.29 -28.38 0.54
N PRO A 86 -4.38 -28.49 1.33
CA PRO A 86 -4.43 -29.46 2.42
C PRO A 86 -4.25 -30.89 1.89
N GLN A 87 -3.50 -31.70 2.63
CA GLN A 87 -3.28 -33.12 2.34
C GLN A 87 -4.50 -33.96 2.73
N ASP A 88 -5.31 -33.48 3.67
CA ASP A 88 -6.56 -34.12 4.07
C ASP A 88 -7.63 -33.99 2.99
N ASP A 89 -8.14 -35.13 2.53
CA ASP A 89 -9.06 -35.23 1.39
C ASP A 89 -10.41 -34.54 1.65
N ASP A 90 -10.91 -34.57 2.89
CA ASP A 90 -12.18 -33.95 3.26
C ASP A 90 -12.06 -32.43 3.28
N GLN A 91 -10.98 -31.90 3.85
CA GLN A 91 -10.65 -30.47 3.81
C GLN A 91 -10.39 -29.97 2.39
N GLN A 92 -9.79 -30.81 1.55
CA GLN A 92 -9.54 -30.48 0.15
C GLN A 92 -10.86 -30.36 -0.63
N LYS A 93 -11.76 -31.34 -0.53
CA LYS A 93 -13.08 -31.29 -1.16
C LYS A 93 -13.94 -30.14 -0.64
N ALA A 94 -13.79 -29.75 0.62
CA ALA A 94 -14.49 -28.60 1.20
C ALA A 94 -14.03 -27.27 0.58
N ARG A 95 -12.72 -27.08 0.35
CA ARG A 95 -12.14 -25.82 -0.16
C ARG A 95 -12.26 -25.65 -1.68
N TYR A 96 -12.22 -26.74 -2.44
CA TYR A 96 -12.18 -26.72 -3.90
C TYR A 96 -13.48 -27.26 -4.51
N ARG A 97 -14.61 -26.55 -4.33
CA ARG A 97 -15.92 -26.97 -4.88
C ARG A 97 -16.23 -26.45 -6.28
N ALA A 98 -15.40 -25.59 -6.87
CA ALA A 98 -15.45 -25.26 -8.29
C ALA A 98 -14.08 -24.73 -8.75
N PRO A 99 -13.64 -25.05 -9.99
CA PRO A 99 -12.48 -24.40 -10.58
C PRO A 99 -12.78 -22.91 -10.75
N ARG A 100 -12.08 -22.05 -10.01
CA ARG A 100 -12.07 -20.60 -10.26
C ARG A 100 -10.94 -20.29 -11.23
N LYS A 101 -11.26 -19.59 -12.32
CA LYS A 101 -10.25 -19.13 -13.28
C LYS A 101 -9.42 -18.05 -12.61
N THR A 102 -8.14 -18.33 -12.42
CA THR A 102 -7.16 -17.32 -12.05
C THR A 102 -6.87 -16.49 -13.29
N GLU A 103 -7.34 -15.24 -13.32
CA GLU A 103 -6.87 -14.26 -14.31
C GLU A 103 -5.46 -13.85 -13.89
N VAL A 104 -4.47 -14.53 -14.46
CA VAL A 104 -3.07 -14.10 -14.42
C VAL A 104 -2.96 -12.86 -15.29
N MET A 105 -2.67 -11.72 -14.65
CA MET A 105 -2.33 -10.46 -15.30
C MET A 105 -0.95 -10.54 -15.94
#